data_AF-C7DFU7-F1
#
_entry.id   AF-C7DFU7-F1
#
_cell.length_a   1.000
_cell.length_b   1.000
_cell.length_c   1.000
_cell.angle_alpha   90.00
_cell.angle_beta   90.00
_cell.angle_gamma   90.00
#
_symmetry.space_group_name_H-M   'P 1'
#
loop_
_entity.id
_entity.type
_entity.pdbx_description
1 polymer ?
#
loop_
_entity_poly.entity_id
_entity_poly.type
_entity_poly.pdbx_seq_one_letter_code
_entity_poly.pdbx_strand_id
1 'polypeptide(L)'
;MAAYPPDRLRGRAACLAQIEEAMKKGIAPEDMLQAVRAYATDSAGFTRSKVCFSDNWFQSRRWQAYVEKQAAGRQKTATLQADHHARLVCWISDRSPMCKHITAKQIDGFLASKLVIQAQIQAAGLRS
;
A
#
# COMPACT_ATOMS: atom_id res chain seq x y z
N MET A 1 5.00 -6.94 17.74
CA MET A 1 4.12 -7.73 18.63
C MET A 1 3.16 -6.88 19.47
N ALA A 2 3.47 -5.62 19.80
CA ALA A 2 2.62 -4.78 20.68
C ALA A 2 1.16 -4.58 20.21
N ALA A 3 0.86 -4.79 18.93
CA ALA A 3 -0.49 -4.68 18.38
C ALA A 3 -1.31 -5.98 18.46
N TYR A 4 -0.71 -7.13 18.81
CA TYR A 4 -1.43 -8.41 18.91
C TYR A 4 -2.26 -8.44 20.23
N PRO A 5 -3.42 -9.11 20.27
CA PRO A 5 -4.22 -9.20 21.51
C PRO A 5 -3.37 -9.72 22.69
N PRO A 6 -3.29 -8.97 23.80
CA PRO A 6 -2.32 -9.25 24.87
C PRO A 6 -2.60 -10.58 25.58
N ASP A 7 -3.87 -10.98 25.69
CA ASP A 7 -4.30 -12.28 26.26
C ASP A 7 -4.00 -13.48 25.35
N ARG A 8 -3.50 -13.23 24.13
CA ARG A 8 -3.14 -14.23 23.13
C ARG A 8 -1.67 -14.23 22.78
N LEU A 9 -0.86 -13.47 23.51
CA LEU A 9 0.59 -13.53 23.39
C LEU A 9 1.12 -14.80 24.07
N ARG A 10 1.79 -15.65 23.28
CA ARG A 10 2.43 -16.88 23.76
C ARG A 10 3.65 -17.19 22.90
N GLY A 11 4.64 -17.88 23.47
CA GLY A 11 5.77 -18.40 22.72
C GLY A 11 6.60 -17.30 22.06
N ARG A 12 6.98 -16.25 22.81
CA ARG A 12 7.70 -15.08 22.27
C ARG A 12 8.96 -15.45 21.49
N ALA A 13 9.76 -16.40 22.00
CA ALA A 13 10.96 -16.86 21.31
C ALA A 13 10.65 -17.50 19.94
N ALA A 14 9.62 -18.35 19.89
CA ALA A 14 9.16 -18.96 18.65
C ALA A 14 8.60 -17.91 17.66
N CYS A 15 7.84 -16.93 18.15
CA CYS A 15 7.36 -15.81 17.34
C CYS A 15 8.53 -15.03 16.71
N LEU A 16 9.54 -14.70 17.51
CA LEU A 16 10.71 -13.95 17.04
C LEU A 16 11.51 -14.74 16.01
N ALA A 17 11.75 -16.03 16.24
CA ALA A 17 12.43 -16.90 15.28
C ALA A 17 11.68 -16.97 13.94
N GLN A 18 10.35 -17.09 13.97
CA GLN A 18 9.51 -17.08 12.76
C GLN A 18 9.53 -15.74 12.03
N ILE A 19 9.52 -14.63 12.77
CA ILE A 19 9.64 -13.28 12.18
C ILE A 19 11.02 -13.12 11.52
N GLU A 20 12.09 -13.54 12.18
CA GLU A 20 13.45 -13.46 11.63
C GLU A 20 13.59 -14.33 10.37
N GLU A 21 13.02 -15.53 10.37
CA GLU A 21 12.97 -16.41 9.19
C GLU A 21 12.21 -15.74 8.03
N ALA A 22 11.08 -15.08 8.31
CA ALA A 22 10.33 -14.33 7.31
C ALA A 22 11.13 -13.16 6.73
N MET A 23 11.87 -12.42 7.57
CA MET A 23 12.73 -11.32 7.12
C MET A 23 13.88 -11.83 6.25
N LYS A 24 14.50 -12.96 6.60
CA LYS A 24 15.53 -13.62 5.76
C LYS A 24 14.98 -14.02 4.37
N LYS A 25 13.67 -14.25 4.26
CA LYS A 25 12.97 -14.54 3.00
C LYS A 25 12.49 -13.28 2.27
N GLY A 26 12.89 -12.09 2.72
CA GLY A 26 12.61 -10.82 2.04
C GLY A 26 11.31 -10.13 2.46
N ILE A 27 10.66 -10.57 3.54
CA ILE A 27 9.50 -9.85 4.08
C ILE A 27 9.99 -8.60 4.81
N ALA A 28 9.51 -7.43 4.38
CA ALA A 28 9.81 -6.17 5.03
C ALA A 28 9.27 -6.16 6.48
N PRO A 29 10.04 -5.68 7.47
CA PRO A 29 9.58 -5.53 8.85
C PRO A 29 8.26 -4.76 8.97
N GLU A 30 8.07 -3.76 8.11
CA GLU A 30 6.89 -2.91 8.04
C GLU A 30 5.65 -3.70 7.60
N ASP A 31 5.78 -4.55 6.58
CA ASP A 31 4.69 -5.39 6.08
C ASP A 31 4.26 -6.41 7.13
N MET A 32 5.23 -6.98 7.87
CA MET A 32 4.95 -7.88 8.99
C MET A 32 4.22 -7.13 10.13
N LEU A 33 4.66 -5.92 10.47
CA LEU A 33 4.00 -5.10 11.49
C LEU A 33 2.56 -4.75 11.11
N GLN A 34 2.34 -4.39 9.85
CA GLN A 34 1.02 -4.09 9.33
C GLN A 34 0.14 -5.33 9.26
N ALA A 35 0.69 -6.51 8.95
CA ALA A 35 -0.04 -7.77 9.01
C ALA A 35 -0.53 -8.09 10.43
N VAL A 36 0.31 -7.87 11.44
CA VAL A 36 -0.06 -8.03 12.86
C VAL A 36 -1.18 -7.06 13.25
N ARG A 37 -1.08 -5.79 12.83
CA ARG A 37 -2.12 -4.77 13.12
C ARG A 37 -3.45 -5.09 12.43
N ALA A 38 -3.39 -5.52 11.17
CA ALA A 38 -4.57 -5.90 10.41
C ALA A 38 -5.27 -7.11 11.03
N TYR A 39 -4.50 -8.14 11.43
CA TYR A 39 -5.06 -9.28 12.14
C TYR A 39 -5.70 -8.89 13.48
N ALA A 40 -5.03 -8.04 14.26
CA ALA A 40 -5.58 -7.54 15.52
C ALA A 40 -6.89 -6.77 15.31
N THR A 41 -6.96 -5.93 14.27
CA THR A 41 -8.15 -5.18 13.90
C THR A 41 -9.29 -6.10 13.44
N ASP A 42 -9.00 -7.06 12.55
CA ASP A 42 -10.00 -8.03 12.07
C ASP A 42 -10.54 -8.91 13.21
N SER A 43 -9.69 -9.22 14.19
CA SER A 43 -10.07 -10.01 15.36
C SER A 43 -10.70 -9.20 16.49
N ALA A 44 -10.79 -7.87 16.35
CA ALA A 44 -11.39 -7.01 17.37
C ALA A 44 -12.88 -7.35 17.51
N GLY A 45 -13.26 -7.87 18.68
CA GLY A 45 -14.64 -8.33 18.94
C GLY A 45 -14.88 -9.82 18.69
N PHE A 46 -13.88 -10.57 18.23
CA PHE A 46 -14.00 -12.03 18.15
C PHE A 46 -13.96 -12.65 19.55
N THR A 47 -14.64 -13.79 19.70
CA THR A 47 -14.50 -14.58 20.92
C THR A 47 -13.08 -15.10 21.04
N ARG A 48 -12.64 -15.26 22.28
CA ARG A 48 -11.34 -15.79 22.67
C ARG A 48 -10.90 -17.05 21.90
N SER A 49 -11.83 -17.98 21.62
CA SER A 49 -11.53 -19.23 20.88
C SER A 49 -11.30 -19.03 19.38
N LYS A 50 -11.67 -17.87 18.82
CA LYS A 50 -11.48 -17.52 17.41
C LYS A 50 -10.20 -16.73 17.15
N VAL A 51 -9.50 -16.32 18.22
CA VAL A 51 -8.22 -15.61 18.12
C VAL A 51 -7.07 -16.59 18.39
N CYS A 52 -6.14 -16.71 17.45
CA CYS A 52 -4.99 -17.58 17.61
C CYS A 52 -4.03 -17.05 18.67
N PHE A 53 -3.33 -17.95 19.36
CA PHE A 53 -2.10 -17.56 20.05
C PHE A 53 -1.06 -17.09 19.03
N SER A 54 -0.23 -16.12 19.41
CA SER A 54 0.74 -15.51 18.51
C SER A 54 1.70 -16.52 17.89
N ASP A 55 2.20 -17.47 18.68
CA ASP A 55 3.09 -18.54 18.20
C ASP A 55 2.43 -19.37 17.10
N ASN A 56 1.19 -19.83 17.32
CA ASN A 56 0.42 -20.57 16.35
C ASN A 56 0.14 -19.74 15.08
N TRP A 57 -0.16 -18.46 15.23
CA TRP A 57 -0.42 -17.57 14.09
C TRP A 57 0.82 -17.37 13.20
N PHE A 58 1.99 -17.18 13.82
CA PHE A 58 3.26 -17.09 13.09
C PHE A 58 3.64 -18.43 12.45
N GLN A 59 3.56 -19.53 13.21
CA GLN A 59 3.91 -20.88 12.74
C GLN A 59 3.01 -21.35 11.59
N SER A 60 1.70 -21.09 11.67
CA SER A 60 0.74 -21.44 10.61
C SER A 60 0.80 -20.54 9.38
N ARG A 61 1.70 -19.53 9.37
CA ARG A 61 1.89 -18.58 8.28
C ARG A 61 0.62 -17.82 7.86
N ARG A 62 -0.36 -17.71 8.74
CA ARG A 62 -1.61 -16.95 8.50
C ARG A 62 -1.37 -15.48 8.17
N TRP A 63 -0.24 -14.94 8.62
CA TRP A 63 0.23 -13.59 8.32
C TRP A 63 0.55 -13.36 6.83
N GLN A 64 0.86 -14.41 6.04
CA GLN A 64 1.23 -14.27 4.63
C GLN A 64 0.08 -13.66 3.82
N ALA A 65 -1.15 -14.13 4.01
CA ALA A 65 -2.33 -13.59 3.33
C ALA A 65 -2.53 -12.08 3.60
N TYR A 66 -2.17 -11.62 4.79
CA TYR A 66 -2.22 -10.19 5.13
C TYR A 66 -1.14 -9.39 4.42
N VAL A 67 0.08 -9.93 4.30
CA VAL A 67 1.18 -9.28 3.56
C VAL A 67 0.85 -9.21 2.06
N GLU A 68 0.36 -10.31 1.49
CA GLU A 68 -0.06 -10.37 0.09
C GLU A 68 -1.20 -9.39 -0.20
N LYS A 69 -2.21 -9.32 0.68
CA LYS A 69 -3.31 -8.35 0.56
C LYS A 69 -2.80 -6.91 0.58
N GLN A 70 -1.80 -6.60 1.41
CA GLN A 70 -1.19 -5.27 1.44
C GLN A 70 -0.43 -4.97 0.16
N ALA A 71 0.38 -5.91 -0.34
CA ALA A 71 1.10 -5.75 -1.60
C ALA A 71 0.14 -5.55 -2.79
N ALA A 72 -0.92 -6.36 -2.86
CA ALA A 72 -1.97 -6.22 -3.86
C ALA A 72 -2.69 -4.87 -3.75
N GLY A 73 -2.95 -4.40 -2.53
CA GLY A 73 -3.52 -3.07 -2.28
C GLY A 73 -2.63 -1.95 -2.82
N ARG A 74 -1.33 -1.98 -2.50
CA ARG A 74 -0.35 -1.00 -3.01
C ARG A 74 -0.27 -1.02 -4.53
N GLN A 75 -0.21 -2.20 -5.13
CA GLN A 75 -0.17 -2.35 -6.59
C GLN A 75 -1.43 -1.77 -7.23
N LYS A 76 -2.61 -2.06 -6.67
CA LYS A 76 -3.89 -1.55 -7.19
C LYS A 76 -3.96 -0.02 -7.11
N THR A 77 -3.52 0.57 -6.01
CA THR A 77 -3.44 2.04 -5.86
C THR A 77 -2.45 2.65 -6.85
N ALA A 78 -1.28 2.03 -7.04
CA ALA A 78 -0.28 2.50 -7.99
C ALA A 78 -0.79 2.44 -9.43
N THR A 79 -1.47 1.35 -9.82
CA THR A 79 -2.10 1.22 -11.14
C THR A 79 -3.19 2.28 -11.35
N LEU A 80 -4.11 2.45 -10.39
CA LEU A 80 -5.15 3.49 -10.49
C LEU A 80 -4.56 4.90 -10.62
N GLN A 81 -3.48 5.17 -9.90
CA GLN A 81 -2.78 6.46 -10.00
C GLN A 81 -2.10 6.63 -11.36
N ALA A 82 -1.44 5.58 -11.87
CA ALA A 82 -0.80 5.59 -13.18
C ALA A 82 -1.83 5.77 -14.31
N ASP A 83 -2.95 5.05 -14.26
CA ASP A 83 -4.06 5.16 -15.22
C ASP A 83 -4.67 6.57 -15.19
N HIS A 84 -4.87 7.11 -13.99
CA HIS A 84 -5.34 8.48 -13.81
C HIS A 84 -4.35 9.49 -14.42
N HIS A 85 -3.05 9.37 -14.14
CA HIS A 85 -2.03 10.23 -14.72
C HIS A 85 -1.95 10.11 -16.24
N ALA A 86 -1.99 8.89 -16.78
CA ALA A 86 -1.99 8.65 -18.22
C ALA A 86 -3.17 9.35 -18.91
N ARG A 87 -4.37 9.26 -18.31
CA ARG A 87 -5.56 9.97 -18.81
C ARG A 87 -5.37 11.48 -18.85
N LEU A 88 -4.77 12.07 -17.82
CA LEU A 88 -4.50 13.51 -17.78
C LEU A 88 -3.45 13.93 -18.83
N VAL A 89 -2.42 13.12 -19.05
CA VAL A 89 -1.40 13.35 -20.10
C VAL A 89 -2.02 13.27 -21.50
N CYS A 90 -2.93 12.32 -21.74
CA CYS A 90 -3.69 12.26 -23.00
C CYS A 90 -4.51 13.53 -23.22
N TRP A 91 -5.22 14.02 -22.20
CA TRP A 91 -5.99 15.27 -22.33
C TRP A 91 -5.12 16.47 -22.73
N ILE A 92 -3.93 16.59 -22.14
CA ILE A 92 -2.96 17.64 -22.48
C ILE A 92 -2.51 17.51 -23.93
N SER A 93 -2.20 16.29 -24.37
CA SER A 93 -1.73 16.00 -25.73
C SER A 93 -2.80 16.32 -26.78
N ASP A 94 -4.05 15.96 -26.49
CA ASP A 94 -5.21 16.19 -27.37
C ASP A 94 -5.76 17.62 -27.29
N ARG A 95 -5.20 18.47 -26.41
CA ARG A 95 -5.71 19.82 -26.09
C ARG A 95 -7.20 19.80 -25.71
N SER A 96 -7.58 18.76 -24.97
CA SER A 96 -8.97 18.51 -24.57
C SER A 96 -9.53 19.65 -23.73
N PRO A 97 -10.83 20.01 -23.86
CA PRO A 97 -11.48 20.98 -22.98
C PRO A 97 -11.50 20.54 -21.51
N MET A 98 -11.22 19.26 -21.24
CA MET A 98 -11.08 18.73 -19.88
C MET A 98 -9.78 19.16 -19.17
N CYS A 99 -8.82 19.73 -19.90
CA CYS A 99 -7.57 20.25 -19.32
C CYS A 99 -7.82 21.24 -18.18
N LYS A 100 -8.93 22.00 -18.21
CA LYS A 100 -9.32 22.94 -17.14
C LYS A 100 -9.46 22.31 -15.75
N HIS A 101 -9.58 20.98 -15.66
CA HIS A 101 -9.67 20.25 -14.39
C HIS A 101 -8.31 19.77 -13.85
N ILE A 102 -7.24 19.93 -14.63
CA ILE A 102 -5.90 19.56 -14.19
C ILE A 102 -5.37 20.64 -13.26
N THR A 103 -4.97 20.23 -12.06
CA THR A 103 -4.46 21.16 -11.04
C THR A 103 -3.02 21.56 -11.32
N ALA A 104 -2.61 22.75 -10.87
CA ALA A 104 -1.22 23.22 -10.98
C ALA A 104 -0.21 22.22 -10.39
N LYS A 105 -0.56 21.59 -9.25
CA LYS A 105 0.27 20.57 -8.61
C LYS A 105 0.47 19.32 -9.48
N GLN A 106 -0.57 18.89 -10.21
CA GLN A 106 -0.45 17.78 -11.16
C GLN A 106 0.43 18.17 -12.36
N ILE A 107 0.28 19.38 -12.88
CA ILE A 107 1.13 19.91 -13.96
C ILE A 107 2.60 19.92 -13.54
N ASP A 108 2.91 20.47 -12.37
CA ASP A 108 4.28 20.49 -11.85
C ASP A 108 4.83 19.07 -11.65
N GLY A 109 3.99 18.14 -11.17
CA GLY A 109 4.34 16.72 -11.07
C GLY A 109 4.65 16.07 -12.42
N PHE A 110 3.87 16.38 -13.46
CA PHE A 110 4.09 15.85 -14.81
C PHE A 110 5.35 16.44 -15.46
N LEU A 111 5.62 17.73 -15.27
CA LEU A 111 6.85 18.38 -15.73
C LEU A 111 8.09 17.82 -15.03
N ALA A 112 8.04 17.67 -13.70
CA ALA A 112 9.13 17.09 -12.93
C ALA A 112 9.41 15.63 -13.32
N SER A 113 8.35 14.88 -13.64
CA SER A 113 8.46 13.49 -14.11
C SER A 113 8.75 13.37 -15.61
N LYS A 114 8.93 14.49 -16.33
CA LYS A 114 9.14 14.54 -17.78
C LYS A 114 8.07 13.81 -18.60
N LEU A 115 6.85 13.67 -18.06
CA LEU A 115 5.72 13.03 -18.75
C LEU A 115 5.09 13.97 -19.78
N VAL A 116 5.29 15.27 -19.62
CA VAL A 116 4.85 16.33 -20.54
C VAL A 116 5.93 17.41 -20.60
N ILE A 117 5.94 18.20 -21.67
CA ILE A 117 6.84 19.35 -21.82
C ILE A 117 6.08 20.67 -21.66
N GLN A 118 6.80 21.74 -21.31
CA GLN A 118 6.23 23.08 -21.11
C GLN A 118 5.41 23.55 -22.33
N ALA A 119 5.90 23.26 -23.55
CA ALA A 119 5.20 23.63 -24.78
C ALA A 119 3.83 22.95 -24.93
N GLN A 120 3.66 21.70 -24.46
CA GLN A 120 2.38 21.00 -24.48
C GLN A 120 1.40 21.61 -23.47
N ILE A 121 1.89 21.98 -22.28
CA ILE A 121 1.09 22.66 -21.25
C ILE A 121 0.59 24.02 -21.75
N GLN A 122 1.45 24.80 -22.41
CA GLN A 122 1.08 26.08 -23.01
C GLN A 122 0.08 25.90 -24.16
N ALA A 123 0.32 24.93 -25.06
CA ALA A 123 -0.59 24.65 -26.16
C ALA A 123 -1.98 24.14 -25.71
N ALA A 124 -2.05 23.51 -24.54
CA ALA A 124 -3.30 23.08 -23.90
C ALA A 124 -4.00 24.20 -23.09
N GLY A 125 -3.42 25.41 -23.05
CA GLY A 125 -4.00 26.57 -22.35
C GLY A 125 -3.94 26.50 -20.82
N LEU A 126 -3.05 25.66 -20.27
CA LEU A 126 -2.97 25.40 -18.82
C LEU A 126 -2.01 26.33 -18.07
N ARG A 127 -1.05 26.91 -18.78
CA ARG A 127 -0.21 28.02 -18.31
C ARG A 127 -0.02 28.96 -19.49
N SER A 128 -0.46 30.21 -19.35
CA SER A 128 -0.14 31.29 -20.28
C SER A 128 1.27 31.82 -19.99
#